data_AF-A0A539E357-F1
#
_entry.id   AF-A0A539E357-F1
#
_cell.length_a   1.000
_cell.length_b   1.000
_cell.length_c   1.000
_cell.angle_alpha   90.00
_cell.angle_beta   90.00
_cell.angle_gamma   90.00
#
_symmetry.space_group_name_H-M   'P 1'
#
loop_
_entity.id
_entity.type
_entity.pdbx_description
1 polymer ?
#
loop_
_entity_poly.entity_id
_entity_poly.type
_entity_poly.pdbx_seq_one_letter_code
_entity_poly.pdbx_strand_id
1 'polypeptide(L)'
;MIGDGTGGCGIVEAAINLGAFSIQADGFFAIRYSAGVALLTGYDASLAGSFENSDNLTFLLVTGNTAAAANDLDTNNDGVLDLTPWTTIIDQVGILETAVVNCTTDEYLYTGTTVGPDGTFAPGHIYRCGASWLIGPFGGVLPAGGVDTVGGANTGCPVPVAPSTWSNIKARTSN
;
A
#
# COMPACT_ATOMS: atom_id res chain seq x y z
N MET A 1 1.97 -6.80 6.39
CA MET A 1 2.79 -5.75 5.79
C MET A 1 4.22 -6.07 6.16
N ILE A 2 5.10 -6.00 5.17
CA ILE A 2 6.52 -6.33 5.22
C ILE A 2 7.27 -5.08 4.74
N GLY A 3 8.32 -4.68 5.45
CA GLY A 3 9.15 -3.51 5.15
C GLY A 3 10.34 -3.47 6.10
N ASP A 4 10.84 -2.26 6.42
CA ASP A 4 12.04 -2.09 7.21
C ASP A 4 11.88 -2.60 8.66
N GLY A 5 12.88 -3.33 9.13
CA GLY A 5 12.87 -3.90 10.46
C GLY A 5 14.28 -4.15 10.95
N THR A 6 14.42 -4.33 12.26
CA THR A 6 15.74 -4.46 12.91
C THR A 6 16.53 -5.72 12.52
N GLY A 7 16.02 -6.55 11.60
CA GLY A 7 16.63 -7.78 11.11
C GLY A 7 17.03 -7.79 9.62
N GLY A 8 16.77 -6.71 8.87
CA GLY A 8 17.07 -6.64 7.44
C GLY A 8 15.81 -6.63 6.56
N CYS A 9 15.90 -7.19 5.37
CA CYS A 9 14.77 -7.35 4.45
C CYS A 9 13.81 -8.44 4.94
N GLY A 10 12.53 -8.33 4.59
CA GLY A 10 11.56 -9.42 4.82
C GLY A 10 10.97 -9.46 6.23
N ILE A 11 11.18 -8.40 7.02
CA ILE A 11 10.60 -8.30 8.36
C ILE A 11 9.12 -7.95 8.27
N VAL A 12 8.28 -8.73 8.95
CA VAL A 12 6.87 -8.40 9.15
C VAL A 12 6.77 -7.27 10.15
N GLU A 13 6.34 -6.09 9.74
CA GLU A 13 6.06 -5.00 10.68
C GLU A 13 4.64 -5.07 11.24
N ALA A 14 3.68 -5.51 10.42
CA ALA A 14 2.28 -5.60 10.84
C ALA A 14 1.59 -6.87 10.31
N ALA A 15 1.03 -7.63 11.25
CA ALA A 15 0.11 -8.73 10.99
C ALA A 15 -1.24 -8.43 11.65
N ILE A 16 -2.25 -8.12 10.83
CA ILE A 16 -3.57 -7.66 11.30
C ILE A 16 -4.56 -8.80 11.10
N ASN A 17 -5.19 -9.26 12.19
CA ASN A 17 -6.25 -10.26 12.11
C ASN A 17 -7.57 -9.61 11.67
N LEU A 18 -8.05 -10.00 10.49
CA LEU A 18 -9.31 -9.51 9.92
C LEU A 18 -10.53 -10.41 10.22
N GLY A 19 -10.37 -11.47 11.02
CA GLY A 19 -11.42 -12.49 11.24
C GLY A 19 -12.66 -12.00 12.01
N ALA A 20 -12.59 -10.81 12.62
CA ALA A 20 -13.75 -10.15 13.22
C ALA A 20 -14.56 -9.31 12.20
N PHE A 21 -14.08 -9.21 10.96
CA PHE A 21 -14.69 -8.40 9.90
C PHE A 21 -15.16 -9.27 8.73
N SER A 22 -15.98 -8.68 7.88
CA SER A 22 -16.46 -9.28 6.64
C SER A 22 -16.46 -8.23 5.54
N ILE A 23 -16.13 -8.65 4.31
CA ILE A 23 -16.39 -7.86 3.10
C ILE A 23 -17.91 -7.71 2.97
N GLN A 24 -18.37 -6.48 2.79
CA GLN A 24 -19.79 -6.18 2.71
C GLN A 24 -20.34 -6.47 1.30
N ALA A 25 -21.64 -6.22 1.09
CA ALA A 25 -22.31 -6.49 -0.18
C ALA A 25 -21.77 -5.66 -1.36
N ASP A 26 -21.04 -4.58 -1.07
CA ASP A 26 -20.34 -3.76 -2.06
C ASP A 26 -19.09 -4.43 -2.63
N GLY A 27 -18.61 -5.51 -2.00
CA GLY A 27 -17.42 -6.26 -2.44
C GLY A 27 -16.10 -5.62 -2.04
N PHE A 28 -16.10 -4.58 -1.19
CA PHE A 28 -14.91 -3.90 -0.72
C PHE A 28 -14.76 -4.06 0.80
N PHE A 29 -13.52 -3.98 1.27
CA PHE A 29 -13.22 -3.84 2.68
C PHE A 29 -12.24 -2.70 2.85
N ALA A 30 -12.71 -1.61 3.44
CA ALA A 30 -11.93 -0.41 3.65
C ALA A 30 -11.56 -0.27 5.12
N ILE A 31 -10.26 -0.28 5.38
CA ILE A 31 -9.70 -0.12 6.71
C ILE A 31 -8.94 1.19 6.81
N ARG A 32 -9.04 1.83 7.96
CA ARG A 32 -8.21 3.00 8.31
C ARG A 32 -7.46 2.75 9.59
N TYR A 33 -6.38 3.50 9.78
CA TYR A 33 -5.88 3.77 11.12
C TYR A 33 -6.63 4.95 11.76
N SER A 34 -6.75 4.90 13.08
CA SER A 34 -7.43 5.94 13.87
C SER A 34 -6.52 7.12 14.21
N ALA A 35 -5.22 7.02 13.94
CA ALA A 35 -4.29 8.13 14.11
C ALA A 35 -4.57 9.21 13.04
N GLY A 36 -4.92 10.41 13.49
CA GLY A 36 -5.20 11.56 12.62
C GLY A 36 -6.67 11.81 12.29
N VAL A 37 -6.90 12.83 11.45
CA VAL A 37 -8.24 13.20 10.99
C VAL A 37 -8.64 12.31 9.81
N ALA A 38 -9.84 11.75 9.87
CA ALA A 38 -10.39 10.99 8.76
C ALA A 38 -10.57 11.91 7.54
N LEU A 39 -9.81 11.66 6.48
CA LEU A 39 -9.95 12.39 5.22
C LEU A 39 -11.18 11.94 4.43
N LEU A 40 -11.61 10.68 4.64
CA LEU A 40 -12.76 10.06 4.01
C LEU A 40 -13.72 9.50 5.07
N THR A 41 -14.89 9.06 4.64
CA THR A 41 -15.94 8.43 5.45
C THR A 41 -16.36 7.11 4.82
N GLY A 42 -16.95 6.19 5.61
CA GLY A 42 -17.46 4.91 5.10
C GLY A 42 -16.53 3.70 5.28
N TYR A 43 -15.51 3.81 6.14
CA TYR A 43 -14.62 2.68 6.45
C TYR A 43 -15.34 1.59 7.24
N ASP A 44 -14.99 0.33 6.98
CA ASP A 44 -15.52 -0.86 7.65
C ASP A 44 -14.83 -1.15 8.98
N ALA A 45 -13.57 -0.72 9.09
CA ALA A 45 -12.76 -0.94 10.27
C ALA A 45 -11.84 0.25 10.55
N SER A 46 -11.58 0.47 11.84
CA SER A 46 -10.56 1.40 12.31
C SER A 46 -9.62 0.68 13.26
N LEU A 47 -8.32 0.78 12.99
CA LEU A 47 -7.26 0.18 13.79
C LEU A 47 -6.45 1.25 14.52
N ALA A 48 -5.81 0.87 15.62
CA ALA A 48 -4.75 1.67 16.23
C ALA A 48 -3.40 1.37 15.56
N GLY A 49 -2.55 2.39 15.43
CA GLY A 49 -1.23 2.30 14.80
C GLY A 49 -1.10 3.17 13.56
N SER A 50 -0.09 2.87 12.75
CA SER A 50 0.18 3.43 11.43
C SER A 50 0.95 2.40 10.62
N PHE A 51 0.94 2.55 9.29
CA PHE A 51 2.01 1.97 8.48
C PHE A 51 3.18 2.96 8.48
N GLU A 52 4.39 2.43 8.44
CA GLU A 52 5.62 3.18 8.22
C GLU A 52 5.56 3.89 6.85
N ASN A 53 6.38 4.91 6.65
CA ASN A 53 6.49 5.59 5.39
C ASN A 53 7.94 6.01 5.16
N SER A 54 8.38 5.93 3.89
CA SER A 54 9.75 6.20 3.43
C SER A 54 10.66 4.96 3.38
N ASP A 55 10.10 3.87 2.86
CA ASP A 55 10.81 2.66 2.43
C ASP A 55 10.01 1.90 1.32
N ASN A 56 10.42 0.66 1.02
CA ASN A 56 9.70 -0.25 0.12
C ASN A 56 8.74 -1.16 0.90
N LEU A 57 7.44 -0.87 0.88
CA LEU A 57 6.44 -1.66 1.62
C LEU A 57 5.75 -2.71 0.76
N THR A 58 5.65 -3.95 1.26
CA THR A 58 4.79 -5.00 0.69
C THR A 58 3.54 -5.24 1.54
N PHE A 59 2.37 -5.03 0.94
CA PHE A 59 1.07 -5.36 1.51
C PHE A 59 0.53 -6.66 0.92
N LEU A 60 0.21 -7.61 1.79
CA LEU A 60 -0.40 -8.88 1.42
C LEU A 60 -1.72 -9.05 2.17
N LEU A 61 -2.79 -9.36 1.45
CA LEU A 61 -4.01 -9.92 2.00
C LEU A 61 -3.94 -11.43 1.84
N VAL A 62 -3.98 -12.15 2.95
CA VAL A 62 -3.72 -13.60 2.97
C VAL A 62 -4.76 -14.36 3.80
N THR A 63 -4.85 -15.67 3.59
CA THR A 63 -5.57 -16.60 4.47
C THR A 63 -4.60 -17.46 5.26
N GLY A 64 -5.06 -17.97 6.41
CA GLY A 64 -4.26 -18.91 7.22
C GLY A 64 -2.97 -18.32 7.78
N ASN A 65 -2.91 -17.00 7.99
CA ASN A 65 -1.71 -16.33 8.48
C ASN A 65 -1.34 -16.77 9.90
N THR A 66 -0.08 -17.15 10.10
CA THR A 66 0.54 -17.37 11.40
C THR A 66 1.73 -16.45 11.66
N ALA A 67 2.10 -15.57 10.71
CA ALA A 67 3.13 -14.56 10.95
C ALA A 67 2.69 -13.57 12.03
N ALA A 68 3.64 -13.13 12.83
CA ALA A 68 3.54 -12.04 13.78
C ALA A 68 4.52 -10.91 13.41
N ALA A 69 4.31 -9.73 13.97
CA ALA A 69 5.27 -8.64 13.85
C ALA A 69 6.67 -9.09 14.35
N ALA A 70 7.71 -8.53 13.74
CA ALA A 70 9.13 -8.88 13.88
C ALA A 70 9.51 -10.32 13.42
N ASN A 71 8.62 -11.06 12.76
CA ASN A 71 9.04 -12.28 12.08
C ASN A 71 9.88 -11.92 10.85
N ASP A 72 11.03 -12.56 10.72
CA ASP A 72 11.91 -12.46 9.56
C ASP A 72 11.54 -13.55 8.55
N LEU A 73 11.07 -13.13 7.37
CA LEU A 73 10.60 -14.03 6.32
C LEU A 73 11.60 -14.20 5.17
N ASP A 74 12.62 -13.35 5.09
CA ASP A 74 13.74 -13.44 4.13
C ASP A 74 15.02 -13.49 4.95
N THR A 75 15.23 -14.64 5.59
CA THR A 75 16.29 -14.83 6.59
C THR A 75 17.70 -14.75 6.01
N ASN A 76 17.81 -14.81 4.68
CA ASN A 76 19.06 -14.73 3.95
C ASN A 76 19.25 -13.37 3.22
N ASN A 77 18.23 -12.51 3.22
CA ASN A 77 18.20 -11.18 2.60
C ASN A 77 18.47 -11.19 1.08
N ASP A 78 17.93 -12.17 0.34
CA ASP A 78 18.14 -12.31 -1.11
C ASP A 78 16.96 -11.80 -1.98
N GLY A 79 15.91 -11.30 -1.34
CA GLY A 79 14.70 -10.82 -1.99
C GLY A 79 13.70 -11.91 -2.34
N VAL A 80 13.91 -13.13 -1.85
CA VAL A 80 12.98 -14.25 -1.94
C VAL A 80 12.59 -14.67 -0.53
N LEU A 81 11.28 -14.73 -0.27
CA LEU A 81 10.79 -15.20 1.02
C LEU A 81 11.18 -16.68 1.25
N ASP A 82 11.97 -16.93 2.30
CA ASP A 82 12.27 -18.25 2.83
C ASP A 82 11.04 -18.86 3.54
N LEU A 83 10.24 -18.00 4.16
CA LEU A 83 9.07 -18.36 4.94
C LEU A 83 7.82 -17.68 4.41
N THR A 84 6.77 -18.47 4.17
CA THR A 84 5.44 -17.98 3.80
C THR A 84 4.41 -18.51 4.81
N PRO A 85 4.31 -17.90 6.00
CA PRO A 85 3.43 -18.35 7.08
C PRO A 85 1.96 -18.00 6.82
N TRP A 86 1.48 -18.27 5.61
CA TRP A 86 0.11 -18.12 5.15
C TRP A 86 -0.22 -19.25 4.17
N THR A 87 -1.49 -19.59 4.04
CA THR A 87 -1.92 -20.66 3.13
C THR A 87 -2.12 -20.17 1.70
N THR A 88 -2.59 -18.94 1.52
CA THR A 88 -2.89 -18.38 0.20
C THR A 88 -2.85 -16.86 0.25
N ILE A 89 -2.26 -16.24 -0.79
CA ILE A 89 -2.36 -14.81 -1.05
C ILE A 89 -3.64 -14.55 -1.85
N ILE A 90 -4.52 -13.72 -1.29
CA ILE A 90 -5.77 -13.27 -1.92
C ILE A 90 -5.52 -12.04 -2.78
N ASP A 91 -4.73 -11.10 -2.28
CA ASP A 91 -4.36 -9.88 -2.98
C ASP A 91 -3.02 -9.34 -2.47
N GLN A 92 -2.35 -8.52 -3.28
CA GLN A 92 -1.05 -7.97 -2.95
C GLN A 92 -0.75 -6.67 -3.70
N VAL A 93 0.01 -5.80 -3.06
CA VAL A 93 0.57 -4.59 -3.68
C VAL A 93 1.85 -4.16 -2.97
N GLY A 94 2.83 -3.75 -3.75
CA GLY A 94 4.09 -3.16 -3.27
C GLY A 94 4.09 -1.67 -3.51
N ILE A 95 4.49 -0.88 -2.51
CA ILE A 95 4.77 0.54 -2.63
C ILE A 95 6.28 0.67 -2.80
N LEU A 96 6.70 1.13 -3.97
CA LEU A 96 8.10 1.30 -4.34
C LEU A 96 8.53 2.73 -4.04
N GLU A 97 9.52 2.93 -3.18
CA GLU A 97 10.24 4.20 -3.02
C GLU A 97 11.54 4.21 -3.82
N THR A 98 12.32 3.13 -3.76
CA THR A 98 13.61 3.05 -4.45
C THR A 98 13.86 1.68 -5.06
N ALA A 99 14.57 1.67 -6.18
CA ALA A 99 15.01 0.44 -6.82
C ALA A 99 16.32 -0.11 -6.22
N VAL A 100 17.01 0.66 -5.37
CA VAL A 100 18.29 0.26 -4.77
C VAL A 100 18.01 -0.34 -3.40
N VAL A 101 18.02 -1.66 -3.31
CA VAL A 101 17.81 -2.40 -2.06
C VAL A 101 19.13 -2.56 -1.31
N ASN A 102 19.10 -2.34 0.01
CA ASN A 102 20.27 -2.50 0.88
C ASN A 102 19.96 -3.25 2.19
N CYS A 103 18.69 -3.62 2.42
CA CYS A 103 18.23 -4.34 3.61
C CYS A 103 18.64 -3.67 4.93
N THR A 104 18.74 -2.35 4.92
CA THR A 104 19.04 -1.49 6.08
C THR A 104 18.06 -0.34 6.17
N THR A 105 17.76 0.29 5.04
CA THR A 105 16.78 1.38 4.88
C THR A 105 15.86 1.17 3.69
N ASP A 106 16.20 0.22 2.81
CA ASP A 106 15.51 0.00 1.55
C ASP A 106 15.41 -1.52 1.32
N GLU A 107 14.18 -2.02 1.26
CA GLU A 107 13.87 -3.45 1.28
C GLU A 107 13.47 -3.98 -0.09
N TYR A 108 13.52 -5.31 -0.22
CA TYR A 108 12.89 -5.98 -1.35
C TYR A 108 11.37 -5.89 -1.28
N LEU A 109 10.76 -5.68 -2.44
CA LEU A 109 9.33 -5.91 -2.62
C LEU A 109 9.07 -7.39 -2.89
N TYR A 110 8.21 -8.01 -2.08
CA TYR A 110 7.86 -9.43 -2.19
C TYR A 110 6.59 -9.64 -3.02
N THR A 111 6.43 -8.85 -4.07
CA THR A 111 5.29 -8.90 -4.99
C THR A 111 5.69 -8.32 -6.35
N GLY A 112 5.14 -8.90 -7.43
CA GLY A 112 5.28 -8.35 -8.78
C GLY A 112 4.30 -7.21 -9.09
N THR A 113 3.33 -6.94 -8.22
CA THR A 113 2.36 -5.84 -8.39
C THR A 113 2.84 -4.63 -7.61
N THR A 114 3.47 -3.67 -8.28
CA THR A 114 4.13 -2.53 -7.62
C THR A 114 3.60 -1.19 -8.13
N VAL A 115 3.70 -0.16 -7.27
CA VAL A 115 3.32 1.22 -7.56
C VAL A 115 4.40 2.15 -7.02
N GLY A 116 4.82 3.11 -7.84
CA GLY A 116 5.90 4.03 -7.49
C GLY A 116 7.17 3.81 -8.30
N PRO A 117 8.24 4.58 -8.02
CA PRO A 117 8.25 5.69 -7.06
C PRO A 117 7.47 6.92 -7.52
N ASP A 118 7.12 7.81 -6.59
CA ASP A 118 6.69 9.18 -6.90
C ASP A 118 7.92 10.10 -6.85
N GLY A 119 8.65 10.17 -7.97
CA GLY A 119 9.93 10.86 -8.02
C GLY A 119 10.99 10.14 -7.19
N THR A 120 11.40 10.73 -6.08
CA THR A 120 12.39 10.17 -5.14
C THR A 120 11.77 9.72 -3.83
N PHE A 121 10.44 9.61 -3.76
CA PHE A 121 9.70 9.28 -2.55
C PHE A 121 8.79 8.08 -2.78
N ALA A 122 8.47 7.38 -1.69
CA ALA A 122 7.32 6.48 -1.65
C ALA A 122 6.04 7.24 -2.07
N PRO A 123 5.16 6.65 -2.91
CA PRO A 123 3.84 7.21 -3.16
C PRO A 123 3.06 7.47 -1.87
N GLY A 124 2.75 8.74 -1.58
CA GLY A 124 1.96 9.09 -0.39
C GLY A 124 0.46 8.75 -0.50
N HIS A 125 0.01 8.26 -1.66
CA HIS A 125 -1.32 7.73 -1.90
C HIS A 125 -1.27 6.78 -3.11
N ILE A 126 -1.77 5.56 -2.93
CA ILE A 126 -2.07 4.64 -4.03
C ILE A 126 -3.55 4.26 -3.98
N TYR A 127 -4.15 4.02 -5.15
CA TYR A 127 -5.54 3.60 -5.24
C TYR A 127 -5.71 2.54 -6.33
N ARG A 128 -6.75 1.71 -6.18
CA ARG A 128 -7.07 0.67 -7.15
C ARG A 128 -7.92 1.23 -8.28
N CYS A 129 -7.55 0.93 -9.50
CA CYS A 129 -8.30 1.22 -10.71
C CYS A 129 -8.49 -0.06 -11.52
N GLY A 130 -9.70 -0.64 -11.45
CA GLY A 130 -9.96 -1.96 -12.03
C GLY A 130 -9.00 -3.01 -11.44
N ALA A 131 -8.17 -3.61 -12.30
CA ALA A 131 -7.17 -4.60 -11.89
C ALA A 131 -5.78 -4.00 -11.59
N SER A 132 -5.59 -2.69 -11.80
CA SER A 132 -4.30 -2.02 -11.63
C SER A 132 -4.29 -1.14 -10.38
N TRP A 133 -3.09 -0.79 -9.92
CA TRP A 133 -2.86 0.19 -8.87
C TRP A 133 -2.15 1.41 -9.43
N LEU A 134 -2.53 2.61 -8.99
CA LEU A 134 -2.07 3.88 -9.53
C LEU A 134 -1.71 4.84 -8.40
N ILE A 135 -0.77 5.76 -8.65
CA ILE A 135 -0.44 6.85 -7.72
C ILE A 135 -1.58 7.86 -7.73
N GLY A 136 -2.13 8.13 -6.56
CA GLY A 136 -3.18 9.13 -6.35
C GLY A 136 -2.62 10.51 -5.98
N PRO A 137 -3.49 11.52 -5.88
CA PRO A 137 -3.08 12.86 -5.46
C PRO A 137 -2.61 12.86 -3.99
N PHE A 138 -1.54 13.61 -3.73
CA PHE A 138 -1.02 13.89 -2.38
C PHE A 138 -1.60 15.20 -1.82
N GLY A 139 -1.79 15.30 -0.50
CA GLY A 139 -2.12 16.58 0.16
C GLY A 139 -3.62 16.92 0.30
N GLY A 140 -4.52 15.94 0.25
CA GLY A 140 -5.90 16.09 0.75
C GLY A 140 -6.88 16.87 -0.14
N VAL A 141 -6.43 17.46 -1.26
CA VAL A 141 -7.34 17.97 -2.30
C VAL A 141 -7.70 16.80 -3.21
N LEU A 142 -8.68 15.99 -2.78
CA LEU A 142 -9.35 15.09 -3.69
C LEU A 142 -9.95 15.96 -4.79
N PRO A 143 -9.63 15.75 -6.08
CA PRO A 143 -10.29 16.51 -7.13
C PRO A 143 -11.80 16.27 -6.98
N ALA A 144 -12.59 17.32 -7.15
CA ALA A 144 -14.05 17.21 -7.18
C ALA A 144 -14.43 16.16 -8.23
N GLY A 145 -14.75 14.95 -7.77
CA GLY A 145 -14.81 13.74 -8.60
C GLY A 145 -14.21 12.47 -7.98
N GLY A 146 -13.41 12.57 -6.90
CA GLY A 146 -12.94 11.44 -6.07
C GLY A 146 -12.11 10.40 -6.84
N VAL A 147 -10.78 10.51 -6.79
CA VAL A 147 -9.89 9.50 -7.43
C VAL A 147 -9.92 8.17 -6.66
N ASP A 148 -10.22 8.24 -5.36
CA ASP A 148 -10.45 7.09 -4.50
C ASP A 148 -11.80 7.20 -3.79
N THR A 149 -12.48 6.07 -3.63
CA THR A 149 -13.83 5.97 -3.05
C THR A 149 -13.84 4.84 -2.03
N VAL A 150 -13.91 5.19 -0.74
CA VAL A 150 -14.05 4.21 0.35
C VAL A 150 -15.31 3.36 0.11
N GLY A 151 -15.17 2.03 0.14
CA GLY A 151 -16.28 1.09 -0.06
C GLY A 151 -16.83 1.06 -1.49
N GLY A 152 -16.11 1.60 -2.48
CA GLY A 152 -16.60 1.71 -3.85
C GLY A 152 -15.54 1.49 -4.92
N ALA A 153 -16.00 1.15 -6.13
CA ALA A 153 -15.12 1.04 -7.29
C ALA A 153 -14.71 2.43 -7.81
N ASN A 154 -13.42 2.61 -8.09
CA ASN A 154 -12.91 3.81 -8.77
C ASN A 154 -13.15 3.67 -10.28
N THR A 155 -14.24 4.25 -10.80
CA THR A 155 -14.66 4.08 -12.21
C THR A 155 -14.11 5.14 -13.16
N GLY A 156 -13.65 6.28 -12.64
CA GLY A 156 -13.20 7.41 -13.45
C GLY A 156 -11.70 7.46 -13.73
N CYS A 157 -10.91 6.62 -13.05
CA CYS A 157 -9.44 6.58 -12.97
C CYS A 157 -8.67 7.68 -13.73
N PRO A 158 -8.85 8.96 -13.39
CA PRO A 158 -8.17 10.00 -14.11
C PRO A 158 -6.73 10.04 -13.59
N VAL A 159 -5.79 9.49 -14.34
CA VAL A 159 -4.35 9.68 -14.09
C VAL A 159 -3.70 10.17 -15.38
N PRO A 160 -2.73 11.10 -15.30
CA PRO A 160 -1.47 10.82 -14.59
C PRO A 160 -0.98 12.00 -13.74
N VAL A 161 -0.76 11.82 -12.44
CA VAL A 161 0.33 12.60 -11.83
C VAL A 161 1.60 12.02 -12.42
N ALA A 162 2.18 12.72 -13.40
CA ALA A 162 3.60 12.57 -13.70
C ALA A 162 4.37 12.63 -12.37
N PRO A 163 5.49 11.90 -12.20
CA PRO A 163 6.30 11.97 -11.00
C PRO A 163 6.45 13.43 -10.64
N SER A 164 6.06 13.78 -9.41
CA SER A 164 5.86 15.15 -8.98
C SER A 164 7.20 15.89 -8.89
N THR A 165 7.77 16.21 -10.06
CA THR A 165 8.72 17.30 -10.15
C THR A 165 7.91 18.55 -9.90
N TRP A 166 8.24 19.22 -8.82
CA TRP A 166 7.65 20.45 -8.26
C TRP A 166 7.72 21.67 -9.20
N SER A 167 7.53 21.49 -10.50
CA SER A 167 7.45 22.55 -11.48
C SER A 167 6.70 22.07 -12.71
N ASN A 168 5.37 22.22 -12.68
CA ASN A 168 4.57 22.88 -13.72
C ASN A 168 3.11 22.37 -13.64
N ILE A 169 2.24 23.21 -13.09
CA ILE A 169 0.83 23.25 -13.46
C ILE A 169 0.76 23.33 -14.99
N LYS A 170 0.21 22.30 -15.65
CA LYS A 170 -0.28 22.41 -17.03
C LYS A 170 -1.62 21.70 -17.22
N ALA A 171 -2.61 22.58 -17.37
CA ALA A 171 -3.85 22.50 -18.11
C ALA A 171 -4.33 21.14 -18.66
N ARG A 172 -5.55 20.81 -18.23
CA ARG A 172 -6.55 20.01 -18.94
C ARG A 172 -6.61 20.40 -20.42
N THR A 173 -6.42 19.45 -21.33
CA THR A 173 -6.90 19.58 -22.72
C THR A 173 -8.06 18.61 -22.92
N SER A 174 -9.28 19.16 -23.00
CA SER A 174 -10.42 18.59 -23.73
C SER A 174 -10.06 18.41 -25.21
N ASN A 175 -10.56 17.46 -26.00
CA ASN A 175 -11.71 16.55 -25.91
C ASN A 175 -11.29 15.09 -26.07
#